data_AF-A0A0V8QF24-F1
#
_entry.id   AF-A0A0V8QF24-F1
#
_cell.length_a   1.000
_cell.length_b   1.000
_cell.length_c   1.000
_cell.angle_alpha   90.00
_cell.angle_beta   90.00
_cell.angle_gamma   90.00
#
_symmetry.space_group_name_H-M   'P 1'
#
loop_
_entity.id
_entity.type
_entity.pdbx_description
1 polymer ?
#
loop_
_entity_poly.entity_id
_entity_poly.type
_entity_poly.pdbx_seq_one_letter_code
_entity_poly.pdbx_strand_id
1 'polypeptide(L)'
;MNRFKDYITRKLYCAGISQEEYNLIQKDIHEENRKSLLTFSAITVVFLLIMFFISFVIAAIFVKEDYVLVADNIDVTVFGTISAVICTYMMSLKFQRFLYARKVTILSETDLLTGLFNRNSYERKLKVYSSMCNQVFACIYVDVNGLHEINNTKGHAAGDRMLQFVGKTLQKEF
;
A
#
# COMPACT_ATOMS: atom_id res chain seq x y z
N MET A 1 -15.86 -8.12 -12.49
CA MET A 1 -15.56 -7.34 -11.27
C MET A 1 -16.57 -6.23 -10.99
N ASN A 2 -17.00 -5.43 -11.98
CA ASN A 2 -17.95 -4.32 -11.77
C ASN A 2 -19.37 -4.71 -11.28
N ARG A 3 -19.94 -5.83 -11.73
CA ARG A 3 -21.29 -6.27 -11.29
C ARG A 3 -21.40 -6.60 -9.79
N PHE A 4 -20.34 -7.15 -9.20
CA PHE A 4 -20.35 -7.49 -7.78
C PHE A 4 -20.24 -6.24 -6.91
N LYS A 5 -19.41 -5.28 -7.35
CA LYS A 5 -19.24 -3.99 -6.68
C LYS A 5 -20.55 -3.19 -6.67
N ASP A 6 -21.24 -3.12 -7.81
CA ASP A 6 -22.56 -2.47 -7.92
C ASP A 6 -23.63 -3.12 -7.03
N TYR A 7 -23.62 -4.45 -6.92
CA TYR A 7 -24.55 -5.19 -6.08
C TYR A 7 -24.35 -4.86 -4.58
N ILE A 8 -23.10 -4.85 -4.12
CA ILE A 8 -22.75 -4.53 -2.73
C ILE A 8 -23.11 -3.08 -2.41
N THR A 9 -22.76 -2.13 -3.28
CA THR A 9 -23.07 -0.70 -3.08
C THR A 9 -24.58 -0.46 -2.98
N ARG A 10 -25.40 -1.08 -3.85
CA ARG A 10 -26.87 -1.00 -3.76
C ARG A 10 -27.41 -1.54 -2.44
N LYS A 11 -26.87 -2.67 -1.97
CA LYS A 11 -27.34 -3.31 -0.73
C LYS A 11 -27.01 -2.47 0.52
N LEU A 12 -25.85 -1.81 0.52
CA LEU A 12 -25.40 -0.95 1.62
C LEU A 12 -26.14 0.41 1.63
N TYR A 13 -26.44 0.96 0.45
CA TYR A 13 -27.28 2.15 0.34
C TYR A 13 -28.71 1.91 0.85
N CYS A 14 -29.30 0.74 0.55
CA CYS A 14 -30.58 0.33 1.12
C CYS A 14 -30.55 0.09 2.64
N ALA A 15 -29.36 -0.12 3.23
CA ALA A 15 -29.17 -0.24 4.67
C ALA A 15 -28.94 1.11 5.37
N GLY A 16 -29.00 2.23 4.63
CA GLY A 16 -28.85 3.58 5.17
C GLY A 16 -27.40 4.07 5.29
N ILE A 17 -26.43 3.35 4.72
CA ILE A 17 -25.01 3.72 4.76
C ILE A 17 -24.73 4.73 3.65
N SER A 18 -24.18 5.89 4.03
CA SER A 18 -23.82 6.94 3.08
C SER A 18 -22.60 6.56 2.23
N GLN A 19 -22.42 7.21 1.07
CA GLN A 19 -21.29 6.92 0.18
C GLN A 19 -19.92 7.21 0.83
N GLU A 20 -19.85 8.19 1.74
CA GLU A 20 -18.65 8.48 2.55
C GLU A 20 -18.33 7.37 3.55
N GLU A 21 -19.34 6.88 4.29
CA GLU A 21 -19.17 5.75 5.21
C GLU A 21 -18.80 4.47 4.47
N TYR A 22 -19.39 4.22 3.29
CA TYR A 22 -18.99 3.11 2.44
C TYR A 22 -17.52 3.19 2.03
N ASN A 23 -17.04 4.37 1.63
CA ASN A 23 -15.63 4.54 1.23
C ASN A 23 -14.66 4.33 2.41
N LEU A 24 -15.04 4.73 3.62
CA LEU A 24 -14.28 4.48 4.85
C LEU A 24 -14.23 2.98 5.17
N ILE A 25 -15.39 2.33 5.21
CA ILE A 25 -15.53 0.90 5.50
C ILE A 25 -14.85 0.04 4.41
N GLN A 26 -14.93 0.44 3.14
CA GLN A 26 -14.31 -0.29 2.03
C GLN A 26 -12.78 -0.35 2.17
N LYS A 27 -12.16 0.70 2.73
CA LYS A 27 -10.71 0.74 2.97
C LYS A 27 -10.32 -0.23 4.09
N ASP A 28 -11.06 -0.25 5.18
CA ASP A 28 -10.83 -1.15 6.31
C ASP A 28 -11.09 -2.61 5.90
N ILE A 29 -12.17 -2.87 5.17
CA ILE A 29 -12.47 -4.18 4.57
C ILE A 29 -11.34 -4.64 3.65
N HIS A 30 -10.78 -3.76 2.81
CA HIS A 30 -9.65 -4.14 1.96
C HIS A 30 -8.39 -4.46 2.75
N GLU A 31 -8.11 -3.71 3.82
CA GLU A 31 -6.93 -3.94 4.65
C GLU A 31 -7.07 -5.23 5.48
N GLU A 32 -8.25 -5.48 6.04
CA GLU A 32 -8.57 -6.71 6.76
C GLU A 32 -8.58 -7.92 5.83
N ASN A 33 -9.20 -7.82 4.64
CA ASN A 33 -9.15 -8.87 3.62
C ASN A 33 -7.71 -9.15 3.17
N ARG A 34 -6.86 -8.12 3.05
CA ARG A 34 -5.45 -8.31 2.70
C ARG A 34 -4.68 -9.03 3.80
N LYS A 35 -4.91 -8.68 5.07
CA LYS A 35 -4.31 -9.37 6.23
C LYS A 35 -4.78 -10.83 6.28
N SER A 36 -6.09 -11.07 6.14
CA SER A 36 -6.69 -12.41 6.10
C SER A 36 -6.20 -13.24 4.91
N LEU A 37 -5.99 -12.64 3.75
CA LEU A 37 -5.43 -13.32 2.58
C LEU A 37 -3.97 -13.71 2.81
N LEU A 38 -3.18 -12.83 3.43
CA LEU A 38 -1.78 -13.12 3.77
C LEU A 38 -1.67 -14.23 4.82
N THR A 39 -2.52 -14.22 5.86
CA THR A 39 -2.53 -15.28 6.86
C THR A 39 -2.98 -16.62 6.25
N PHE A 40 -4.03 -16.63 5.44
CA PHE A 40 -4.49 -17.83 4.74
C PHE A 40 -3.42 -18.37 3.78
N SER A 41 -2.76 -17.49 3.02
CA SER A 41 -1.65 -17.87 2.13
C SER A 41 -0.48 -18.45 2.92
N ALA A 42 -0.13 -17.88 4.08
CA ALA A 42 0.95 -18.40 4.93
C ALA A 42 0.61 -19.79 5.48
N ILE A 43 -0.63 -19.96 5.99
CA ILE A 43 -1.12 -21.26 6.48
C ILE A 43 -1.10 -22.30 5.36
N THR A 44 -1.53 -21.93 4.15
CA THR A 44 -1.54 -22.83 2.99
C THR A 44 -0.13 -23.26 2.61
N VAL A 45 0.84 -22.34 2.61
CA VAL A 45 2.25 -22.67 2.32
C VAL A 45 2.82 -23.61 3.38
N VAL A 46 2.59 -23.33 4.67
CA VAL A 46 3.04 -24.19 5.77
C VAL A 46 2.40 -25.58 5.66
N PHE A 47 1.10 -25.65 5.39
CA PHE A 47 0.38 -26.92 5.19
C PHE A 47 0.95 -27.71 4.00
N LEU A 48 1.20 -27.06 2.87
CA LEU A 48 1.82 -27.72 1.70
C LEU A 48 3.24 -28.21 1.99
N LEU A 49 4.03 -27.46 2.76
CA LEU A 49 5.38 -27.89 3.17
C LEU A 49 5.32 -29.12 4.09
N ILE A 50 4.37 -29.15 5.04
CA ILE A 50 4.15 -30.31 5.91
C ILE A 50 3.69 -31.52 5.09
N MET A 51 2.74 -31.34 4.17
CA MET A 51 2.27 -32.40 3.28
C MET A 51 3.39 -32.94 2.38
N PHE A 52 4.24 -32.06 1.85
CA PHE A 52 5.41 -32.44 1.05
C PHE A 52 6.42 -33.21 1.90
N PHE A 53 6.70 -32.76 3.13
CA PHE A 53 7.59 -33.43 4.06
C PHE A 53 7.08 -34.85 4.41
N ILE A 54 5.80 -34.99 4.73
CA ILE A 54 5.18 -36.30 5.02
C ILE A 54 5.26 -37.21 3.80
N SER A 55 4.92 -36.71 2.61
CA SER A 55 5.01 -37.47 1.36
C SER A 55 6.44 -37.92 1.06
N PHE A 56 7.42 -37.09 1.36
CA PHE A 56 8.85 -37.38 1.18
C PHE A 56 9.33 -38.47 2.15
N VAL A 57 8.97 -38.37 3.44
CA VAL A 57 9.29 -39.39 4.46
C VAL A 57 8.67 -40.73 4.10
N ILE A 58 7.40 -40.76 3.67
CA ILE A 58 6.72 -41.98 3.23
C ILE A 58 7.47 -42.58 2.04
N ALA A 59 7.73 -41.81 0.98
CA ALA A 59 8.45 -42.29 -0.19
C ALA A 59 9.86 -42.82 0.15
N ALA A 60 10.55 -42.18 1.10
CA ALA A 60 11.88 -42.58 1.51
C ALA A 60 11.88 -43.90 2.33
N ILE A 61 10.87 -44.13 3.18
CA ILE A 61 10.70 -45.43 3.89
C ILE A 61 10.50 -46.59 2.90
N PHE A 62 9.77 -46.36 1.81
CA PHE A 62 9.45 -47.42 0.84
C PHE A 62 10.57 -47.72 -0.17
N VAL A 63 11.56 -46.84 -0.33
CA VAL A 63 12.51 -46.89 -1.46
C VAL A 63 13.98 -46.97 -1.04
N LYS A 64 14.35 -46.53 0.17
CA LYS A 64 15.75 -46.29 0.53
C LYS A 64 16.24 -47.16 1.70
N GLU A 65 17.48 -47.63 1.63
CA GLU A 65 18.18 -48.24 2.77
C GLU A 65 18.28 -47.23 3.93
N ASP A 66 18.28 -47.73 5.18
CA ASP A 66 18.18 -46.95 6.42
C ASP A 66 19.15 -45.75 6.47
N TYR A 67 20.34 -45.90 5.89
CA TYR A 67 21.35 -44.84 5.86
C TYR A 67 20.96 -43.64 4.98
N VAL A 68 20.34 -43.88 3.82
CA VAL A 68 19.99 -42.80 2.87
C VAL A 68 18.73 -42.04 3.34
N LEU A 69 17.84 -42.70 4.08
CA LEU A 69 16.66 -42.08 4.71
C LEU A 69 17.06 -41.03 5.76
N VAL A 70 18.10 -41.30 6.56
CA VAL A 70 18.56 -40.39 7.61
C VAL A 70 19.22 -39.14 7.02
N ALA A 71 20.08 -39.29 6.00
CA ALA A 71 20.74 -38.18 5.33
C ALA A 71 19.73 -37.20 4.70
N ASP A 72 18.74 -37.74 3.99
CA ASP A 72 17.68 -36.97 3.34
C ASP A 72 16.85 -36.13 4.34
N ASN A 73 16.50 -36.69 5.50
CA ASN A 73 15.75 -35.98 6.54
C ASN A 73 16.55 -34.83 7.16
N ILE A 74 17.87 -35.02 7.34
CA ILE A 74 18.77 -33.99 7.83
C ILE A 74 18.83 -32.84 6.80
N ASP A 75 19.03 -33.16 5.53
CA ASP A 75 19.10 -32.16 4.46
C ASP A 75 17.82 -31.32 4.36
N VAL A 76 16.65 -31.96 4.34
CA VAL A 76 15.37 -31.22 4.25
C VAL A 76 15.17 -30.31 5.47
N THR A 77 15.54 -30.77 6.66
CA THR A 77 15.41 -29.96 7.89
C THR A 77 16.38 -28.78 7.88
N VAL A 78 17.64 -29.00 7.50
CA VAL A 78 18.68 -27.96 7.46
C VAL A 78 18.37 -26.93 6.37
N PHE A 79 18.14 -27.36 5.13
CA PHE A 79 17.83 -26.43 4.04
C PHE A 79 16.48 -25.74 4.24
N GLY A 80 15.48 -26.44 4.78
CA GLY A 80 14.16 -25.87 5.08
C GLY A 80 14.24 -24.77 6.14
N THR A 81 14.95 -25.01 7.24
CA THR A 81 15.11 -24.01 8.31
C THR A 81 15.95 -22.81 7.87
N ILE A 82 17.07 -23.04 7.19
CA ILE A 82 17.91 -21.96 6.63
C ILE A 82 17.09 -21.12 5.63
N SER A 83 16.39 -21.78 4.71
CA SER A 83 15.53 -21.11 3.72
C SER A 83 14.44 -20.27 4.40
N ALA A 84 13.77 -20.80 5.42
CA ALA A 84 12.73 -20.08 6.15
C ALA A 84 13.26 -18.82 6.86
N VAL A 85 14.43 -18.91 7.50
CA VAL A 85 15.10 -17.77 8.16
C VAL A 85 15.48 -16.71 7.12
N ILE A 86 16.14 -17.11 6.03
CA ILE A 86 16.56 -16.20 4.96
C ILE A 86 15.34 -15.53 4.32
N CYS A 87 14.29 -16.29 4.00
CA CYS A 87 13.07 -15.77 3.40
C CYS A 87 12.39 -14.74 4.32
N THR A 88 12.28 -15.04 5.61
CA THR A 88 11.69 -14.13 6.61
C THR A 88 12.48 -12.83 6.72
N TYR A 89 13.81 -12.93 6.78
CA TYR A 89 14.70 -11.77 6.83
C TYR A 89 14.60 -10.93 5.55
N MET A 90 14.67 -11.57 4.38
CA MET A 90 14.53 -10.91 3.08
C MET A 90 13.19 -10.21 2.90
N MET A 91 12.09 -10.83 3.31
CA MET A 91 10.75 -10.22 3.27
C MET A 91 10.67 -9.00 4.17
N SER A 92 11.24 -9.07 5.36
CA SER A 92 11.28 -7.95 6.31
C SER A 92 12.04 -6.75 5.73
N LEU A 93 13.22 -7.00 5.13
CA LEU A 93 14.00 -5.95 4.47
C LEU A 93 13.29 -5.33 3.26
N LYS A 94 12.67 -6.15 2.41
CA LYS A 94 11.89 -5.67 1.26
C LYS A 94 10.73 -4.80 1.71
N PHE A 95 10.02 -5.22 2.77
CA PHE A 95 8.90 -4.48 3.31
C PHE A 95 9.34 -3.12 3.88
N GLN A 96 10.44 -3.08 4.63
CA GLN A 96 11.02 -1.82 5.12
C GLN A 96 11.43 -0.89 3.98
N ARG A 97 12.11 -1.41 2.94
CA ARG A 97 12.47 -0.60 1.76
C ARG A 97 11.24 -0.07 1.04
N PHE A 98 10.19 -0.88 0.89
CA PHE A 98 8.93 -0.45 0.28
C PHE A 98 8.29 0.69 1.08
N LEU A 99 8.19 0.55 2.40
CA LEU A 99 7.65 1.60 3.28
C LEU A 99 8.48 2.88 3.25
N TYR A 100 9.81 2.75 3.31
CA TYR A 100 10.72 3.88 3.26
C TYR A 100 10.62 4.61 1.92
N ALA A 101 10.66 3.88 0.80
CA ALA A 101 10.50 4.44 -0.53
C ALA A 101 9.17 5.19 -0.64
N ARG A 102 8.06 4.59 -0.19
CA ARG A 102 6.75 5.26 -0.19
C ARG A 102 6.74 6.54 0.64
N LYS A 103 7.37 6.53 1.83
CA LYS A 103 7.48 7.71 2.69
C LYS A 103 8.29 8.82 2.02
N VAL A 104 9.44 8.47 1.41
CA VAL A 104 10.27 9.41 0.65
C VAL A 104 9.48 9.97 -0.53
N THR A 105 8.75 9.14 -1.28
CA THR A 105 7.91 9.60 -2.39
C THR A 105 6.89 10.63 -1.92
N ILE A 106 6.12 10.35 -0.87
CA ILE A 106 5.13 11.28 -0.31
C ILE A 106 5.79 12.60 0.10
N LEU A 107 6.90 12.54 0.84
CA LEU A 107 7.62 13.74 1.28
C LEU A 107 8.22 14.53 0.10
N SER A 108 8.63 13.83 -0.97
CA SER A 108 9.19 14.45 -2.17
C SER A 108 8.14 15.08 -3.08
N GLU A 109 6.88 14.66 -2.97
CA GLU A 109 5.79 15.06 -3.87
C GLU A 109 4.75 15.97 -3.22
N THR A 110 4.68 16.00 -1.89
CA THR A 110 3.64 16.72 -1.15
C THR A 110 4.27 17.86 -0.34
N ASP A 111 3.62 19.02 -0.35
CA ASP A 111 3.93 20.12 0.55
C ASP A 111 3.36 19.80 1.95
N LEU A 112 4.22 19.78 2.98
CA LEU A 112 3.84 19.35 4.33
C LEU A 112 2.87 20.31 5.01
N LEU A 113 2.94 21.60 4.68
CA LEU A 113 2.09 22.62 5.30
C LEU A 113 0.65 22.51 4.77
N THR A 114 0.48 22.44 3.46
CA THR A 114 -0.83 22.49 2.80
C THR A 114 -1.42 21.12 2.48
N GLY A 115 -0.59 20.06 2.42
CA GLY A 115 -0.98 18.73 1.96
C GLY A 115 -1.15 18.62 0.45
N LEU A 116 -0.97 19.70 -0.31
CA LEU A 116 -1.06 19.72 -1.77
C LEU A 116 0.17 19.08 -2.42
N PHE A 117 0.08 18.73 -3.70
CA PHE A 117 1.26 18.37 -4.47
C PHE A 117 2.20 19.58 -4.57
N ASN A 118 3.48 19.34 -4.30
CA ASN A 118 4.50 20.38 -4.39
C ASN A 118 4.92 20.62 -5.85
N ARG A 119 5.78 21.63 -6.04
CA ARG A 119 6.31 22.00 -7.36
C ARG A 119 7.02 20.86 -8.07
N ASN A 120 7.79 20.02 -7.36
CA ASN A 120 8.50 18.89 -7.97
C ASN A 120 7.51 17.87 -8.57
N SER A 121 6.39 17.63 -7.88
CA SER A 121 5.33 16.76 -8.39
C SER A 121 4.66 17.35 -9.64
N TYR A 122 4.40 18.67 -9.64
CA TYR A 122 3.89 19.38 -10.82
C TYR A 122 4.82 19.22 -12.03
N GLU A 123 6.12 19.53 -11.89
CA GLU A 123 7.08 19.45 -12.99
C GLU A 123 7.24 18.03 -13.54
N ARG A 124 7.19 17.02 -12.67
CA ARG A 124 7.26 15.61 -13.08
C ARG A 124 6.02 15.18 -13.85
N LYS A 125 4.82 15.54 -13.36
CA LYS A 125 3.55 15.19 -14.01
C LYS A 125 3.39 15.92 -15.34
N LEU A 126 3.86 17.16 -15.45
CA LEU A 126 3.83 17.93 -16.69
C LEU A 126 4.58 17.22 -17.83
N LYS A 127 5.73 16.59 -17.54
CA LYS A 127 6.46 15.77 -18.53
C LYS A 127 5.63 14.58 -19.01
N VAL A 128 4.89 13.92 -18.13
CA VAL A 128 4.00 12.81 -18.50
C VAL A 128 2.86 13.31 -19.38
N TYR A 129 2.19 14.39 -18.98
CA TYR A 129 1.09 14.96 -19.76
C TYR A 129 1.54 15.47 -21.14
N SER A 130 2.76 15.99 -21.25
CA SER A 130 3.32 16.41 -22.55
C SER A 130 3.46 15.26 -23.56
N SER A 131 3.55 14.02 -23.09
CA SER A 131 3.61 12.82 -23.94
C SER A 131 2.24 12.22 -24.30
N MET A 132 1.16 12.73 -23.70
CA MET A 132 -0.22 12.29 -23.96
C MET A 132 -0.82 13.13 -25.11
N CYS A 133 -0.39 12.83 -26.34
CA CYS A 133 -0.59 13.70 -27.52
C CYS A 133 -2.03 13.95 -27.99
N ASN A 134 -3.07 13.44 -27.32
CA ASN A 134 -4.47 13.54 -27.78
C ASN A 134 -5.46 14.05 -26.71
N GLN A 135 -4.99 14.70 -25.63
CA GLN A 135 -5.87 15.29 -24.63
C GLN A 135 -5.73 16.81 -24.54
N VAL A 136 -6.86 17.51 -24.45
CA VAL A 136 -6.92 18.96 -24.17
C VAL A 136 -6.87 19.14 -22.66
N PHE A 137 -5.89 19.92 -22.19
CA PHE A 137 -5.73 20.25 -20.78
C PHE A 137 -6.05 21.73 -20.54
N ALA A 138 -6.67 22.03 -19.40
CA ALA A 138 -6.80 23.39 -18.87
C ALA A 138 -5.87 23.53 -17.66
N CYS A 139 -5.16 24.66 -17.57
CA CYS A 139 -4.32 24.99 -16.43
C CYS A 139 -4.89 26.21 -15.71
N ILE A 140 -5.09 26.10 -14.41
CA ILE A 140 -5.58 27.18 -13.55
C ILE A 140 -4.45 27.56 -12.62
N TYR A 141 -4.09 28.84 -12.61
CA TYR A 141 -3.13 29.42 -11.68
C TYR A 141 -3.89 30.27 -10.66
N VAL A 142 -3.59 30.08 -9.38
CA VAL A 142 -4.25 30.74 -8.25
C VAL A 142 -3.19 31.34 -7.34
N ASP A 143 -3.36 32.60 -6.96
CA ASP A 143 -2.51 33.28 -5.98
C ASP A 143 -3.33 33.66 -4.73
N VAL A 144 -2.70 33.57 -3.56
CA VAL A 144 -3.36 33.81 -2.27
C VAL A 144 -3.05 35.23 -1.81
N ASN A 145 -3.99 36.14 -2.06
CA ASN A 145 -3.88 37.54 -1.66
C ASN A 145 -3.95 37.72 -0.13
N GLY A 146 -3.17 38.66 0.43
CA GLY A 146 -3.26 39.05 1.84
C GLY A 146 -2.36 38.26 2.82
N LEU A 147 -1.56 37.31 2.31
CA LEU A 147 -0.72 36.45 3.16
C LEU A 147 0.36 37.24 3.90
N HIS A 148 0.98 38.24 3.24
CA HIS A 148 2.04 39.04 3.84
C HIS A 148 1.52 39.89 5.00
N GLU A 149 0.34 40.49 4.83
CA GLU A 149 -0.34 41.30 5.82
C GLU A 149 -0.74 40.45 7.04
N ILE A 150 -1.26 39.25 6.82
CA ILE A 150 -1.59 38.32 7.91
C ILE A 150 -0.33 37.89 8.67
N ASN A 151 0.75 37.59 7.96
CA ASN A 151 2.03 37.23 8.59
C ASN A 151 2.56 38.36 9.48
N ASN A 152 2.52 39.60 8.98
CA ASN A 152 3.04 40.75 9.72
C ASN A 152 2.15 41.17 10.90
N THR A 153 0.83 41.02 10.77
CA THR A 153 -0.13 41.47 11.80
C THR A 153 -0.46 40.41 12.85
N LYS A 154 -0.45 39.12 12.47
CA LYS A 154 -0.90 38.00 13.30
C LYS A 154 0.15 36.89 13.46
N GLY A 155 1.33 37.08 12.88
CA GLY A 155 2.45 36.15 12.93
C GLY A 155 2.35 35.02 11.91
N HIS A 156 3.48 34.35 11.67
CA HIS A 156 3.61 33.27 10.68
C HIS A 156 2.63 32.11 10.90
N ALA A 157 2.34 31.75 12.15
CA ALA A 157 1.37 30.69 12.45
C ALA A 157 -0.06 31.03 12.00
N ALA A 158 -0.41 32.31 11.81
CA ALA A 158 -1.69 32.71 11.23
C ALA A 158 -1.68 32.56 9.69
N GLY A 159 -0.56 32.90 9.03
CA GLY A 159 -0.39 32.64 7.60
C GLY A 159 -0.36 31.15 7.27
N ASP A 160 0.29 30.34 8.10
CA ASP A 160 0.29 28.88 7.96
C ASP A 160 -1.12 28.29 8.00
N ARG A 161 -1.96 28.79 8.93
CA ARG A 161 -3.37 28.41 9.02
C ARG A 161 -4.18 28.84 7.79
N MET A 162 -3.89 30.02 7.24
CA MET A 162 -4.51 30.48 6.00
C MET A 162 -4.14 29.56 4.83
N LEU A 163 -2.86 29.24 4.66
CA LEU A 163 -2.38 28.34 3.60
C LEU A 163 -2.96 26.92 3.74
N GLN A 164 -3.02 26.39 4.97
CA GLN A 164 -3.69 25.12 5.27
C GLN A 164 -5.17 25.13 4.87
N PHE A 165 -5.87 26.23 5.15
CA PHE A 165 -7.28 26.38 4.79
C PHE A 165 -7.48 26.43 3.27
N VAL A 166 -6.65 27.19 2.56
CA VAL A 166 -6.67 27.24 1.09
C VAL A 166 -6.37 25.86 0.51
N GLY A 167 -5.33 25.18 1.00
CA GLY A 167 -4.95 23.84 0.55
C GLY A 167 -6.07 22.82 0.72
N LYS A 168 -6.70 22.79 1.89
CA LYS A 168 -7.86 21.91 2.15
C LYS A 168 -9.06 22.24 1.26
N THR A 169 -9.33 23.52 1.02
CA THR A 169 -10.42 23.94 0.13
C THR A 169 -10.16 23.46 -1.30
N LEU A 170 -8.94 23.66 -1.81
CA LEU A 170 -8.57 23.19 -3.15
C LEU A 170 -8.67 21.67 -3.30
N GLN A 171 -8.29 20.89 -2.29
CA GLN A 171 -8.44 19.42 -2.32
C GLN A 171 -9.89 18.94 -2.27
N LYS A 172 -10.79 19.75 -1.73
CA LYS A 172 -12.21 19.40 -1.60
C LYS A 172 -12.96 19.67 -2.90
N GLU A 173 -12.63 20.77 -3.57
CA GLU A 173 -13.36 21.24 -4.76
C GLU A 173 -12.82 20.66 -6.08
N PHE A 174 -11.58 20.14 -6.10
CA PHE A 174 -10.92 19.57 -7.28
C PHE A 174 -10.39 18.15 -7.01
#